data_AF-A0A965CGK3-F1
#
_entry.id   AF-A0A965CGK3-F1
#
_cell.length_a   1.000
_cell.length_b   1.000
_cell.length_c   1.000
_cell.angle_alpha   90.00
_cell.angle_beta   90.00
_cell.angle_gamma   90.00
#
_symmetry.space_group_name_H-M   'P 1'
#
loop_
_entity.id
_entity.type
_entity.pdbx_description
1 polymer ?
#
loop_
_entity_poly.entity_id
_entity_poly.type
_entity_poly.pdbx_seq_one_letter_code
_entity_poly.pdbx_strand_id
1 'polypeptide(L)'
;MTRKRDELTVLARVGFPVPNWQVVPGVDAAVVIRDGYDRDAQDYDIDGLVLEVDDLERAAALGELNHRPKGSVAYKFSHMTAETTLRDVVWQVGKSGRLTPVAVFDPVTLAGA
;
A
#
# COMPACT_ATOMS: atom_id res chain seq x y z
N MET A 1 -5.90 -0.40 26.26
CA MET A 1 -6.33 0.27 25.01
C MET A 1 -7.23 -0.71 24.29
N THR A 2 -8.40 -0.28 23.85
CA THR A 2 -9.34 -1.15 23.12
C THR A 2 -9.44 -0.79 21.65
N ARG A 3 -8.95 0.41 21.27
CA ARG A 3 -8.99 0.90 19.90
C ARG A 3 -7.62 1.28 19.35
N LYS A 4 -7.44 1.13 18.03
CA LYS A 4 -6.23 1.52 17.32
C LYS A 4 -5.96 3.02 17.43
N ARG A 5 -7.02 3.84 17.34
CA ARG A 5 -6.90 5.29 17.53
C ARG A 5 -6.33 5.68 18.91
N ASP A 6 -6.57 4.88 19.95
CA ASP A 6 -6.08 5.16 21.30
C ASP A 6 -4.56 4.97 21.36
N GLU A 7 -4.03 3.96 20.67
CA GLU A 7 -2.60 3.73 20.55
C GLU A 7 -1.91 4.93 19.87
N LEU A 8 -2.43 5.38 18.72
CA LEU A 8 -1.90 6.53 17.98
C LEU A 8 -2.01 7.82 18.81
N THR A 9 -3.11 8.01 19.52
CA THR A 9 -3.31 9.19 20.38
C THR A 9 -2.28 9.21 21.52
N VAL A 10 -2.01 8.07 22.15
CA VAL A 10 -1.02 8.00 23.22
C VAL A 10 0.40 8.20 22.69
N LEU A 11 0.75 7.61 21.54
CA LEU A 11 2.05 7.82 20.89
C LEU A 11 2.29 9.31 20.61
N ALA A 12 1.31 10.00 20.03
CA ALA A 12 1.39 11.44 19.80
C ALA A 12 1.54 12.22 21.10
N ARG A 13 0.76 11.88 22.13
CA ARG A 13 0.80 12.56 23.44
C ARG A 13 2.15 12.45 24.14
N VAL A 14 2.85 11.32 23.98
CA VAL A 14 4.19 11.12 24.59
C VAL A 14 5.33 11.65 23.71
N GLY A 15 5.02 12.28 22.58
CA GLY A 15 5.98 12.99 21.73
C GLY A 15 6.53 12.19 20.56
N PHE A 16 5.98 11.00 20.24
CA PHE A 16 6.35 10.28 19.02
C PHE A 16 5.64 10.88 17.80
N PRO A 17 6.31 10.94 16.64
CA PRO A 17 5.64 11.24 15.38
C PRO A 17 4.65 10.12 15.05
N VAL A 18 3.46 10.51 14.60
CA VAL A 18 2.42 9.59 14.13
C VAL A 18 2.00 10.01 12.72
N PRO A 19 1.61 9.05 11.85
CA PRO A 19 1.10 9.39 10.52
C PRO A 19 -0.25 10.12 10.63
N ASN A 20 -0.65 10.79 9.56
CA ASN A 20 -2.01 11.31 9.44
C ASN A 20 -3.02 10.14 9.48
N TRP A 21 -4.04 10.25 10.32
CA TRP A 21 -5.07 9.22 10.48
C TRP A 21 -6.45 9.83 10.71
N GLN A 22 -7.48 9.07 10.35
CA GLN A 22 -8.87 9.43 10.62
C GLN A 22 -9.73 8.18 10.80
N VAL A 23 -10.77 8.28 11.61
CA VAL A 23 -11.76 7.22 11.78
C VAL A 23 -12.90 7.45 10.81
N VAL A 24 -13.25 6.43 10.04
CA VAL A 24 -14.26 6.50 8.98
C VAL A 24 -15.38 5.49 9.21
N PRO A 25 -16.63 5.80 8.83
CA PRO A 25 -17.75 4.88 9.00
C PRO A 25 -17.75 3.82 7.89
N GLY A 26 -16.99 2.74 8.12
CA GLY A 26 -16.98 1.57 7.23
C GLY A 26 -16.11 1.73 5.99
N VAL A 27 -16.13 0.69 5.15
CA VAL A 27 -15.21 0.55 4.01
C VAL A 27 -15.55 1.51 2.88
N ASP A 28 -16.83 1.78 2.61
CA ASP A 28 -17.23 2.67 1.50
C ASP A 28 -16.68 4.09 1.68
N ALA A 29 -16.73 4.62 2.92
CA ALA A 29 -16.13 5.90 3.25
C ALA A 29 -14.61 5.89 3.07
N ALA A 30 -13.95 4.79 3.42
CA ALA A 30 -12.51 4.62 3.23
C ALA A 30 -12.12 4.61 1.74
N VAL A 31 -12.93 3.99 0.87
CA VAL A 31 -12.73 3.98 -0.58
C VAL A 31 -12.82 5.38 -1.16
N VAL A 32 -13.87 6.14 -0.80
CA VAL A 32 -14.03 7.53 -1.25
C VAL A 32 -12.83 8.39 -0.85
N ILE A 33 -12.33 8.24 0.38
CA ILE A 33 -11.14 8.96 0.85
C ILE A 33 -9.89 8.56 0.06
N ARG A 34 -9.69 7.26 -0.19
CA ARG A 34 -8.54 6.77 -0.96
C ARG A 34 -8.55 7.34 -2.38
N ASP A 35 -9.71 7.29 -3.04
CA ASP A 35 -9.85 7.73 -4.44
C ASP A 35 -9.68 9.24 -4.59
N GLY A 36 -10.07 10.02 -3.58
CA GLY A 36 -9.87 11.48 -3.54
C GLY A 36 -8.58 11.94 -2.86
N TYR A 37 -7.68 11.02 -2.49
CA TYR A 37 -6.48 11.38 -1.73
C TYR A 37 -5.45 12.08 -2.60
N ASP A 38 -5.11 13.32 -2.25
CA ASP A 38 -4.03 14.05 -2.90
C ASP A 38 -2.68 13.62 -2.32
N ARG A 39 -2.06 12.65 -3.01
CA ARG A 39 -0.75 12.12 -2.63
C ARG A 39 0.37 13.15 -2.85
N ASP A 40 0.23 14.03 -3.84
CA ASP A 40 1.28 14.97 -4.24
C ASP A 40 1.34 16.18 -3.28
N ALA A 41 0.30 16.37 -2.47
CA ALA A 41 0.27 17.35 -1.38
C ALA A 41 1.07 16.92 -0.13
N GLN A 42 1.52 15.66 -0.03
CA GLN A 42 2.37 15.22 1.08
C GLN A 42 3.83 15.64 0.84
N ASP A 43 4.58 15.85 1.92
CA ASP A 43 6.01 16.17 1.90
C ASP A 43 6.90 14.91 1.76
N TYR A 44 6.29 13.75 1.52
CA TYR A 44 6.95 12.46 1.35
C TYR A 44 6.17 11.56 0.38
N ASP A 45 6.88 10.62 -0.25
CA ASP A 45 6.28 9.66 -1.17
C ASP A 45 5.47 8.59 -0.41
N ILE A 46 4.29 8.29 -0.94
CA ILE A 46 3.42 7.21 -0.47
C ILE A 46 2.88 6.38 -1.64
N ASP A 47 2.76 5.07 -1.44
CA ASP A 47 2.22 4.14 -2.44
C ASP A 47 0.77 3.70 -2.16
N GLY A 48 0.18 4.18 -1.07
CA GLY A 48 -1.19 3.90 -0.66
C GLY A 48 -1.55 4.42 0.73
N LEU A 49 -2.77 4.07 1.16
CA LEU A 49 -3.24 4.24 2.53
C LEU A 49 -3.26 2.89 3.25
N VAL A 50 -3.30 2.89 4.58
CA VAL A 50 -3.52 1.67 5.37
C VAL A 50 -4.90 1.74 5.99
N LEU A 51 -5.73 0.72 5.72
CA LEU A 51 -7.04 0.58 6.33
C LEU A 51 -6.96 -0.43 7.47
N GLU A 52 -7.33 0.00 8.67
CA GLU A 52 -7.25 -0.83 9.88
C GLU A 52 -8.60 -0.90 10.60
N VAL A 53 -8.92 -2.07 11.12
CA VAL A 53 -10.06 -2.24 12.02
C VAL A 53 -9.72 -1.54 13.34
N ASP A 54 -10.49 -0.50 13.66
CA ASP A 54 -10.21 0.31 14.84
C ASP A 54 -10.44 -0.45 16.16
N ASP A 55 -11.33 -1.44 16.21
CA ASP A 55 -11.50 -2.31 17.39
C ASP A 55 -10.43 -3.40 17.43
N LEU A 56 -9.56 -3.36 18.44
CA LEU A 56 -8.39 -4.24 18.54
C LEU A 56 -8.77 -5.70 18.80
N GLU A 57 -9.84 -5.95 19.55
CA GLU A 57 -10.31 -7.31 19.83
C GLU A 57 -10.89 -7.93 18.57
N ARG A 58 -11.69 -7.16 17.82
CA ARG A 58 -12.20 -7.58 16.51
C ARG A 58 -11.07 -7.79 15.50
N ALA A 59 -10.06 -6.91 15.48
CA ALA A 59 -8.90 -7.07 14.62
C ALA A 59 -8.12 -8.36 14.93
N ALA A 60 -7.90 -8.66 16.22
CA ALA A 60 -7.24 -9.88 16.67
C ALA A 60 -8.04 -11.14 16.34
N ALA A 61 -9.37 -11.11 16.48
CA ALA A 61 -10.24 -12.25 16.17
C ALA A 61 -10.21 -12.66 14.68
N LEU A 62 -9.85 -11.74 13.76
CA LEU A 62 -9.66 -12.07 12.34
C LEU A 62 -8.40 -12.90 12.09
N GLY A 63 -7.42 -12.86 13.00
CA GLY A 63 -6.16 -13.58 12.93
C GLY A 63 -5.19 -13.07 11.88
N GLU A 64 -4.28 -13.94 11.45
CA GLU A 64 -3.13 -13.62 10.60
C GLU A 64 -3.00 -14.65 9.46
N LEU A 65 -2.47 -14.23 8.30
CA LEU A 65 -2.11 -15.13 7.20
C LEU A 65 -0.74 -14.75 6.66
N ASN A 66 0.21 -15.70 6.62
CA ASN A 66 1.57 -15.48 6.09
C ASN A 66 2.26 -14.25 6.71
N HIS A 67 2.17 -14.11 8.03
CA HIS A 67 2.69 -12.96 8.78
C HIS A 67 2.05 -11.61 8.44
N ARG A 68 0.77 -11.62 8.03
CA ARG A 68 -0.01 -10.40 7.70
C ARG A 68 -1.32 -10.39 8.48
N PRO A 69 -1.55 -9.38 9.34
CA PRO A 69 -2.77 -9.30 10.13
C PRO A 69 -3.99 -9.09 9.24
N LYS A 70 -5.06 -9.86 9.40
CA LYS A 70 -6.26 -9.74 8.57
C LYS A 70 -7.10 -8.50 8.90
N GLY A 71 -6.87 -7.89 10.07
CA GLY A 71 -7.50 -6.64 10.47
C GLY A 71 -6.88 -5.37 9.89
N SER A 72 -5.86 -5.48 9.03
CA SER A 72 -5.18 -4.34 8.40
C SER A 72 -4.84 -4.67 6.94
N VAL A 73 -4.98 -3.69 6.04
CA VAL A 73 -4.66 -3.84 4.62
C VAL A 73 -4.02 -2.58 4.05
N ALA A 74 -2.94 -2.77 3.29
CA ALA A 74 -2.36 -1.71 2.48
C ALA A 74 -3.21 -1.49 1.22
N TYR A 75 -3.87 -0.35 1.14
CA TYR A 75 -4.71 0.04 0.03
C TYR A 75 -3.96 0.97 -0.93
N LYS A 76 -3.30 0.34 -1.91
CA LYS A 76 -2.41 1.02 -2.84
C LYS A 76 -3.14 1.96 -3.81
N PHE A 77 -2.45 3.02 -4.22
CA PHE A 77 -2.87 3.88 -5.33
C PHE A 77 -2.68 3.16 -6.67
N SER A 78 -3.34 3.66 -7.70
CA SER A 78 -3.08 3.23 -9.07
C SER A 78 -1.62 3.47 -9.43
N HIS A 79 -0.97 2.44 -9.95
CA HIS A 79 0.42 2.55 -10.41
C HIS A 79 0.53 3.57 -11.54
N MET A 80 1.64 4.31 -11.57
CA MET A 80 1.98 5.10 -12.74
C MET A 80 2.21 4.16 -13.92
N THR A 81 1.61 4.48 -15.05
CA THR A 81 1.78 3.74 -16.30
C THR A 81 2.42 4.66 -17.33
N ALA A 82 3.22 4.08 -18.21
CA ALA A 82 3.75 4.76 -19.37
C ALA A 82 3.62 3.84 -20.59
N GLU A 83 3.34 4.44 -21.73
CA GLU A 83 3.31 3.72 -23.01
C GLU A 83 4.70 3.70 -23.63
N THR A 84 5.13 2.54 -24.12
CA THR A 84 6.41 2.37 -24.82
C THR A 84 6.30 1.26 -25.86
N THR A 85 7.25 1.20 -26.80
CA THR A 85 7.26 0.21 -27.88
C THR A 85 7.98 -1.06 -27.44
N LEU A 86 7.33 -2.22 -27.58
CA LEU A 86 7.98 -3.52 -27.46
C LEU A 86 8.92 -3.74 -28.65
N ARG A 87 10.21 -3.91 -28.41
CA ARG A 87 11.25 -4.10 -29.42
C ARG A 87 11.60 -5.56 -29.63
N ASP A 88 11.68 -6.34 -28.56
CA ASP A 88 12.07 -7.75 -28.63
C ASP A 88 11.55 -8.53 -27.40
N VAL A 89 11.59 -9.86 -27.49
CA VAL A 89 11.37 -10.78 -26.37
C VAL A 89 12.53 -11.77 -26.30
N VAL A 90 13.37 -11.62 -25.29
CA VAL A 90 14.53 -12.49 -25.06
C VAL A 90 14.20 -13.60 -24.06
N TRP A 91 14.77 -14.79 -24.25
CA TRP A 91 14.52 -15.94 -23.38
C TRP A 91 15.65 -16.12 -22.36
N GLN A 92 15.33 -16.04 -21.07
CA GLN A 92 16.29 -16.26 -19.98
C GLN A 92 16.10 -17.64 -19.35
N VAL A 93 17.20 -18.38 -19.17
CA VAL A 93 17.21 -19.69 -18.50
C VAL A 93 17.44 -19.50 -17.01
N GLY A 94 16.46 -19.86 -16.18
CA GLY A 94 16.60 -19.86 -14.73
C GLY A 94 17.45 -21.02 -14.21
N LYS A 95 17.87 -20.96 -12.95
CA LYS A 95 18.71 -22.01 -12.30
C LYS A 95 18.11 -23.42 -12.36
N SER A 96 16.79 -23.54 -12.47
CA SER A 96 16.07 -24.81 -12.63
C SER A 96 15.86 -25.25 -14.08
N GLY A 97 16.43 -24.54 -15.06
CA GLY A 97 16.19 -24.76 -16.50
C GLY A 97 14.91 -24.10 -17.03
N ARG A 98 14.13 -23.42 -16.18
CA ARG A 98 12.90 -22.71 -16.60
C ARG A 98 13.23 -21.57 -17.55
N LEU A 99 12.64 -21.59 -18.75
CA LEU A 99 12.71 -20.49 -19.72
C LEU A 99 11.71 -19.38 -19.35
N THR A 100 12.21 -18.17 -19.13
CA THR A 100 11.41 -16.98 -18.80
C THR A 100 11.53 -15.95 -19.93
N PRO A 101 10.42 -15.58 -20.59
CA PRO A 101 10.45 -14.51 -21.58
C PRO A 101 10.59 -13.15 -20.89
N VAL A 102 11.49 -12.31 -21.40
CA VAL A 102 11.71 -10.94 -20.93
C VAL A 102 11.50 -9.99 -22.09
N ALA A 103 10.57 -9.05 -21.91
CA ALA A 103 10.30 -8.01 -22.89
C ALA A 103 11.37 -6.92 -22.86
N VAL A 104 11.83 -6.51 -24.03
CA VAL A 104 12.75 -5.38 -24.23
C VAL A 104 11.95 -4.25 -24.86
N PHE A 105 11.89 -3.10 -24.17
CA PHE A 105 11.13 -1.93 -24.61
C PHE A 105 12.04 -0.76 -24.99
N ASP A 106 11.52 0.24 -25.69
CA ASP A 106 12.15 1.55 -25.72
C ASP A 106 12.25 2.15 -24.31
N PRO A 107 13.34 2.86 -23.97
CA PRO A 107 13.46 3.53 -22.68
C PRO A 107 12.30 4.51 -22.45
N VAL A 108 11.69 4.42 -21.27
CA VAL A 108 10.64 5.32 -20.81
C VAL A 108 10.83 5.57 -19.32
N THR A 109 10.59 6.80 -18.88
CA THR A 109 10.65 7.14 -17.45
C THR A 109 9.35 6.73 -16.76
N LEU A 110 9.44 5.94 -15.70
CA LEU A 110 8.30 5.47 -14.92
C LEU A 110 8.64 5.46 -13.43
N ALA A 111 7.85 6.19 -12.63
CA ALA A 111 8.06 6.36 -11.19
C ALA A 111 9.49 6.84 -10.80
N GLY A 112 10.07 7.74 -11.60
CA GLY A 112 11.39 8.34 -11.34
C GLY A 112 12.60 7.53 -11.79
N ALA A 113 12.39 6.36 -12.40
CA ALA A 113 13.41 5.52 -13.03
C ALA A 113 13.27 5.49 -14.55
#